data_AF-A0A7J4ZRT1-F1
#
_entry.id   AF-A0A7J4ZRT1-F1
#
_cell.length_a   1.000
_cell.length_b   1.000
_cell.length_c   1.000
_cell.angle_alpha   90.00
_cell.angle_beta   90.00
_cell.angle_gamma   90.00
#
_symmetry.space_group_name_H-M   'P 1'
#
loop_
_entity.id
_entity.type
_entity.pdbx_description
1 polymer ?
#
loop_
_entity_poly.entity_id
_entity_poly.type
_entity_poly.pdbx_seq_one_letter_code
_entity_poly.pdbx_strand_id
1 'polypeptide(L)'
;MDLTVPRHRNAIFDPAIIPKGESRFKGFDDKIISMYARGMTTRDIQTHLEEMYGVEVSPTFISQVTEVVTEEVRLWQNRPLDDIYPIVYLDAVRIKVKHNGSIVTQAVYLAIAVTMEGVKDVLGMWAAETEGAKF
;
A
#
# COMPACT_ATOMS: atom_id res chain seq x y z
N MET A 1 20.91 18.79 3.19
CA MET A 1 21.55 20.01 2.65
C MET A 1 20.59 21.16 2.93
N ASP A 2 20.98 22.14 3.73
CA ASP A 2 20.10 23.27 4.02
C ASP A 2 19.98 24.17 2.79
N LEU A 3 18.78 24.21 2.21
CA LEU A 3 18.44 25.06 1.08
C LEU A 3 17.88 26.38 1.60
N THR A 4 18.62 27.46 1.37
CA THR A 4 18.11 28.82 1.58
C THR A 4 17.21 29.21 0.40
N VAL A 5 15.92 28.90 0.51
CA VAL A 5 14.92 29.30 -0.50
C VAL A 5 14.68 30.81 -0.39
N PRO A 6 14.96 31.60 -1.45
CA PRO A 6 14.72 33.03 -1.43
C PRO A 6 13.22 33.34 -1.26
N ARG A 7 12.87 34.16 -0.27
CA ARG A 7 11.47 34.49 0.04
C ARG A 7 11.16 35.91 -0.42
N HIS A 8 10.19 36.06 -1.31
CA HIS A 8 9.73 37.38 -1.76
C HIS A 8 9.00 38.12 -0.63
N ARG A 9 9.20 39.44 -0.51
CA ARG A 9 8.67 40.29 0.59
C ARG A 9 7.16 40.20 0.77
N ASN A 10 6.41 40.07 -0.33
CA ASN A 10 4.95 39.95 -0.30
C ASN A 10 4.45 38.48 -0.28
N ALA A 11 5.36 37.51 -0.20
CA ALA A 11 5.07 36.06 -0.27
C ALA A 11 4.33 35.57 -1.53
N ILE A 12 4.27 36.37 -2.61
CA ILE A 12 3.53 36.06 -3.85
C ILE A 12 4.26 35.04 -4.75
N PHE A 13 5.58 34.93 -4.67
CA PHE A 13 6.36 34.05 -5.55
C PHE A 13 6.17 32.57 -5.20
N ASP A 14 5.70 31.74 -6.14
CA ASP A 14 5.60 30.29 -5.97
C ASP A 14 6.74 29.58 -6.74
N PRO A 15 7.67 28.86 -6.07
CA PRO A 15 8.80 28.26 -6.76
C PRO A 15 8.35 27.09 -7.64
N ALA A 16 8.75 27.11 -8.91
CA ALA A 16 8.35 26.10 -9.89
C ALA A 16 9.00 24.72 -9.70
N ILE A 17 10.16 24.65 -9.03
CA ILE A 17 10.96 23.42 -8.88
C ILE A 17 10.65 22.70 -7.56
N ILE A 18 10.42 23.46 -6.48
CA ILE A 18 10.05 22.94 -5.16
C ILE A 18 8.92 23.82 -4.63
N PRO A 19 7.66 23.34 -4.63
CA PRO A 19 6.53 24.10 -4.11
C PRO A 19 6.75 24.54 -2.66
N LYS A 20 6.15 25.66 -2.25
CA LYS A 20 6.32 26.16 -0.88
C LYS A 20 5.89 25.12 0.15
N GLY A 21 6.80 24.77 1.04
CA GLY A 21 6.54 23.82 2.14
C GLY A 21 6.73 22.36 1.74
N GLU A 22 7.03 22.06 0.47
CA GLU A 22 7.44 20.72 0.07
C GLU A 22 8.94 20.53 0.34
N SER A 23 9.26 19.47 1.10
CA SER A 23 10.63 19.01 1.31
C SER A 23 10.96 17.77 0.47
N ARG A 24 10.04 17.34 -0.41
CA ARG A 24 10.09 16.04 -1.08
C ARG A 24 10.06 16.20 -2.59
N PHE A 25 10.69 15.25 -3.28
CA PHE A 25 10.57 15.14 -4.73
C PHE A 25 9.28 14.40 -5.09
N LYS A 26 8.67 14.78 -6.21
CA LYS A 26 7.46 14.14 -6.75
C LYS A 26 7.70 12.65 -7.02
N GLY A 27 6.84 11.77 -6.52
CA GLY A 27 6.94 10.31 -6.68
C GLY A 27 7.82 9.58 -5.65
N PHE A 28 8.23 10.25 -4.56
CA PHE A 28 8.90 9.59 -3.44
C PHE A 28 8.00 8.55 -2.76
N ASP A 29 6.75 8.92 -2.51
CA ASP A 29 5.77 8.07 -1.84
C ASP A 29 5.43 6.82 -2.68
N ASP A 30 5.35 6.95 -4.01
CA ASP A 30 5.15 5.82 -4.94
C ASP A 30 6.28 4.79 -4.86
N LYS A 31 7.52 5.24 -4.63
CA LYS A 31 8.66 4.33 -4.43
C LYS A 31 8.56 3.58 -3.11
N ILE A 32 8.11 4.24 -2.05
CA ILE A 32 7.83 3.61 -0.76
C ILE A 32 6.78 2.51 -0.93
N ILE A 33 5.66 2.83 -1.58
CA ILE A 33 4.58 1.87 -1.86
C ILE A 33 5.12 0.70 -2.70
N SER A 34 5.91 0.97 -3.74
CA SER A 34 6.48 -0.06 -4.60
C SER A 34 7.42 -1.01 -3.86
N MET A 35 8.24 -0.52 -2.93
CA MET A 35 9.11 -1.36 -2.12
C MET A 35 8.32 -2.20 -1.11
N TYR A 36 7.30 -1.60 -0.49
CA TYR A 36 6.41 -2.31 0.43
C TYR A 36 5.66 -3.44 -0.29
N ALA A 37 5.15 -3.18 -1.50
CA ALA A 37 4.48 -4.17 -2.34
C ALA A 37 5.41 -5.34 -2.76
N ARG A 38 6.72 -5.12 -2.79
CA ARG A 38 7.73 -6.17 -3.02
C ARG A 38 8.07 -6.98 -1.76
N GLY A 39 7.43 -6.69 -0.62
CA GLY A 39 7.60 -7.42 0.63
C GLY A 39 8.78 -6.94 1.49
N MET A 40 9.35 -5.76 1.20
CA MET A 40 10.39 -5.18 2.06
C MET A 40 9.79 -4.73 3.39
N THR A 41 10.49 -4.97 4.49
CA THR A 41 10.04 -4.47 5.80
C THR A 41 10.21 -2.95 5.88
N THR A 42 9.49 -2.28 6.77
CA THR A 42 9.64 -0.82 6.96
C THR A 42 11.07 -0.42 7.32
N ARG A 43 11.84 -1.30 7.99
CA ARG A 43 13.26 -1.10 8.28
C ARG A 43 14.13 -1.25 7.03
N ASP A 44 13.87 -2.27 6.21
CA ASP A 44 14.62 -2.45 4.95
C ASP A 44 14.38 -1.27 4.00
N ILE A 45 13.15 -0.77 3.94
CA ILE A 45 12.78 0.40 3.14
C ILE A 45 13.53 1.63 3.66
N GLN A 46 13.57 1.85 4.96
CA GLN A 46 14.32 2.94 5.57
C GLN A 46 15.81 2.88 5.17
N THR A 47 16.46 1.75 5.41
CA THR A 47 17.89 1.56 5.06
C THR A 47 18.13 1.79 3.58
N HIS A 48 17.26 1.25 2.72
CA HIS A 48 17.40 1.40 1.27
C HIS A 48 17.25 2.86 0.80
N LEU A 49 16.34 3.62 1.40
CA LEU A 49 16.16 5.04 1.09
C LEU A 49 17.35 5.88 1.58
N GLU A 50 17.91 5.54 2.74
CA GLU A 50 19.12 6.18 3.26
C GLU A 50 20.32 5.90 2.35
N GLU A 51 20.52 4.64 1.93
CA GLU A 51 21.63 4.25 1.05
C GLU A 51 21.54 4.88 -0.35
N MET A 52 20.35 4.89 -0.97
CA MET A 52 20.21 5.39 -2.33
C MET A 52 20.09 6.91 -2.42
N TYR A 53 19.43 7.54 -1.45
CA TYR A 53 19.06 8.96 -1.51
C TYR A 53 19.68 9.81 -0.40
N GLY A 54 20.33 9.22 0.60
CA GLY A 54 20.86 9.94 1.76
C GLY A 54 19.75 10.59 2.61
N VAL A 55 18.51 10.09 2.49
CA VAL A 55 17.35 10.63 3.20
C VAL A 55 17.03 9.72 4.37
N GLU A 56 17.04 10.29 5.58
CA GLU A 56 16.60 9.59 6.78
C GLU A 56 15.06 9.63 6.85
N VAL A 57 14.45 8.45 6.87
CA VAL A 57 13.00 8.29 6.84
C VAL A 57 12.56 7.43 8.01
N SER A 58 11.63 7.90 8.84
CA SER A 58 11.18 7.11 9.98
C SER A 58 10.28 5.93 9.54
N PRO A 59 10.32 4.79 10.24
CA PRO A 59 9.40 3.68 10.00
C PRO A 59 7.93 4.09 10.12
N THR A 60 7.62 5.00 11.05
CA THR A 60 6.28 5.56 11.21
C THR A 60 5.82 6.29 9.97
N PHE A 61 6.69 7.09 9.35
CA PHE A 61 6.36 7.78 8.11
C PHE A 61 6.14 6.79 6.97
N ILE A 62 6.97 5.75 6.83
CA ILE A 62 6.78 4.70 5.84
C ILE A 62 5.40 4.04 6.03
N SER A 63 5.02 3.71 7.26
CA SER A 63 3.70 3.16 7.56
C SER A 63 2.56 4.11 7.19
N GLN A 64 2.71 5.43 7.40
CA GLN A 64 1.70 6.42 7.00
C GLN A 64 1.54 6.48 5.48
N VAL A 65 2.64 6.44 4.72
CA VAL A 65 2.59 6.43 3.26
C VAL A 65 1.90 5.16 2.75
N THR A 66 2.20 4.00 3.34
CA THR A 66 1.56 2.75 2.95
C THR A 66 0.08 2.70 3.33
N GLU A 67 -0.38 3.50 4.29
CA GLU A 67 -1.81 3.58 4.62
C GLU A 67 -2.64 4.27 3.53
N VAL A 68 -2.00 5.07 2.66
CA VAL A 68 -2.70 5.78 1.57
C VAL A 68 -3.36 4.79 0.60
N VAL A 69 -2.77 3.61 0.40
CA VAL A 69 -3.36 2.59 -0.48
C VAL A 69 -4.58 1.89 0.12
N THR A 70 -4.87 2.08 1.42
CA THR A 70 -6.04 1.46 2.07
C THR A 70 -7.34 1.87 1.39
N GLU A 71 -7.46 3.12 0.93
CA GLU A 71 -8.66 3.57 0.23
C GLU A 71 -8.75 2.95 -1.18
N GLU A 72 -7.64 2.84 -1.90
CA GLU A 72 -7.59 2.16 -3.19
C GLU A 72 -7.97 0.68 -3.07
N VAL A 73 -7.51 0.02 -2.00
CA VAL A 73 -7.89 -1.37 -1.69
C VAL A 73 -9.39 -1.48 -1.46
N ARG A 74 -10.01 -0.55 -0.73
CA ARG A 74 -11.47 -0.53 -0.52
C ARG A 74 -12.23 -0.33 -1.83
N LEU A 75 -11.79 0.60 -2.67
CA LEU A 75 -12.39 0.83 -3.98
C LEU A 75 -12.27 -0.43 -4.86
N TRP A 76 -11.11 -1.08 -4.86
CA TRP A 76 -10.90 -2.34 -5.57
C TRP A 76 -11.79 -3.47 -5.02
N GLN A 77 -11.96 -3.59 -3.70
CA GLN A 77 -12.85 -4.59 -3.09
C GLN A 77 -14.33 -4.37 -3.42
N ASN A 78 -14.74 -3.12 -3.67
CA ASN A 78 -16.13 -2.76 -4.00
C ASN A 78 -16.35 -2.49 -5.50
N ARG A 79 -15.36 -2.78 -6.35
CA ARG A 79 -15.49 -2.60 -7.79
C ARG A 79 -16.60 -3.50 -8.35
N PRO A 80 -17.35 -3.06 -9.38
CA PRO A 80 -18.30 -3.93 -10.05
C PRO A 80 -17.57 -5.14 -10.63
N LEU A 81 -18.18 -6.31 -10.50
CA LEU A 81 -17.72 -7.56 -11.12
C LEU A 81 -18.54 -7.84 -12.37
N ASP A 82 -18.03 -8.71 -13.24
CA ASP A 82 -18.76 -9.15 -14.43
C ASP A 82 -19.95 -10.04 -14.04
N ASP A 83 -20.97 -10.05 -14.89
CA ASP A 83 -22.19 -10.82 -14.65
C ASP A 83 -21.97 -12.34 -14.62
N ILE A 84 -20.97 -12.83 -15.37
CA ILE A 84 -20.72 -14.26 -15.57
C ILE A 84 -19.23 -14.57 -15.48
N TYR A 85 -18.88 -15.50 -14.59
CA TYR A 85 -17.57 -16.14 -14.53
C TYR A 85 -17.72 -17.65 -14.75
N PRO A 86 -17.18 -18.23 -15.84
CA PRO A 86 -17.32 -19.66 -16.13
C PRO A 86 -16.68 -20.57 -15.07
N ILE A 87 -15.64 -20.10 -14.38
CA ILE A 87 -14.92 -20.86 -13.35
C ILE A 87 -14.60 -19.92 -12.18
N VAL A 88 -14.83 -20.39 -10.95
CA VAL A 88 -14.42 -19.72 -9.71
C VAL A 88 -13.67 -20.71 -8.83
N TYR A 89 -12.48 -20.31 -8.39
CA TYR A 89 -11.66 -20.98 -7.41
C TYR A 89 -11.78 -20.26 -6.06
N LEU A 90 -11.94 -21.04 -5.01
CA LEU A 90 -11.86 -20.58 -3.63
C LEU A 90 -10.65 -21.23 -2.97
N ASP A 91 -9.77 -20.41 -2.40
CA ASP A 91 -8.59 -20.87 -1.69
C ASP A 91 -8.47 -20.14 -0.34
N ALA A 92 -7.64 -20.67 0.56
CA ALA A 92 -7.36 -20.09 1.85
C ALA A 92 -5.86 -20.17 2.17
N VAL A 93 -5.23 -19.01 2.38
CA VAL A 93 -3.84 -18.92 2.82
C VAL A 93 -3.80 -18.61 4.31
N ARG A 94 -3.10 -19.43 5.09
CA ARG A 94 -2.90 -19.20 6.52
C ARG A 94 -1.67 -18.35 6.76
N ILE A 95 -1.84 -17.17 7.34
CA ILE A 95 -0.76 -16.24 7.67
C ILE A 95 -0.68 -15.99 9.17
N LYS A 96 0.53 -15.76 9.69
CA LYS A 96 0.73 -15.35 11.07
C LYS A 96 0.62 -13.84 11.17
N VAL A 97 -0.35 -13.34 11.93
CA VAL A 97 -0.56 -11.92 12.17
C VAL A 97 -0.40 -11.61 13.65
N LYS A 98 0.03 -10.39 13.96
CA LYS A 98 0.07 -9.90 15.33
C LYS A 98 -1.28 -9.26 15.65
N HIS A 99 -2.05 -9.87 16.54
CA HIS A 99 -3.34 -9.37 16.99
C HIS A 99 -3.33 -9.23 18.53
N ASN A 100 -3.69 -8.05 19.04
CA ASN A 100 -3.73 -7.73 20.49
C ASN A 100 -2.47 -8.16 21.27
N GLY A 101 -1.29 -8.04 20.66
CA GLY A 101 -0.01 -8.36 21.29
C GLY A 101 0.41 -9.83 21.18
N SER A 102 -0.44 -10.72 20.69
CA SER A 102 -0.12 -12.13 20.44
C SER A 102 -0.02 -12.42 18.94
N ILE A 103 0.78 -13.42 18.57
CA ILE A 103 0.83 -13.91 17.19
C ILE A 103 -0.25 -14.97 17.03
N VAL A 104 -1.22 -14.72 16.16
CA VAL A 104 -2.30 -15.65 15.84
C VAL A 104 -2.20 -16.05 14.36
N THR A 105 -2.58 -17.29 14.06
CA THR A 105 -2.69 -17.74 12.66
C THR A 105 -4.07 -17.38 12.17
N GLN A 106 -4.16 -16.54 11.15
CA GLN A 106 -5.39 -16.11 10.52
C GLN A 106 -5.51 -16.71 9.12
N ALA A 107 -6.71 -17.12 8.72
CA ALA A 107 -6.99 -17.55 7.36
C ALA A 107 -7.39 -16.36 6.50
N VAL A 108 -6.77 -16.25 5.33
CA VAL A 108 -7.12 -15.28 4.29
C VAL A 108 -7.73 -16.06 3.13
N TYR A 109 -9.04 -15.91 2.97
CA TYR A 109 -9.79 -16.50 1.87
C TYR A 109 -9.62 -15.67 0.61
N LEU A 110 -9.42 -16.33 -0.52
CA LEU A 110 -9.21 -15.73 -1.82
C LEU A 110 -10.22 -16.30 -2.82
N ALA A 111 -10.93 -15.42 -3.52
CA ALA A 111 -11.75 -15.80 -4.67
C ALA A 111 -11.03 -15.39 -5.97
N ILE A 112 -10.69 -16.38 -6.80
CA ILE A 112 -10.10 -16.16 -8.12
C ILE A 112 -11.05 -16.73 -9.15
N ALA A 113 -11.44 -15.94 -10.14
CA ALA A 113 -12.26 -16.40 -11.24
C ALA A 113 -11.51 -16.38 -12.57
N VAL A 114 -12.06 -17.08 -13.55
CA VAL A 114 -11.64 -17.00 -14.95
C VAL A 114 -12.74 -16.27 -15.71
N THR A 115 -12.41 -15.19 -16.43
CA THR A 115 -13.36 -14.43 -17.25
C THR A 115 -13.77 -15.21 -18.50
N MET A 116 -14.72 -14.69 -19.27
CA MET A 116 -15.14 -15.29 -20.54
C MET A 116 -14.01 -15.31 -21.60
N GLU A 117 -13.04 -14.42 -21.47
CA GLU A 117 -11.83 -14.34 -22.30
C GLU A 117 -10.72 -15.29 -21.83
N GLY A 118 -10.95 -16.04 -20.75
CA GLY A 118 -9.96 -16.96 -20.18
C GLY A 118 -8.91 -16.30 -19.29
N VAL A 119 -9.10 -15.05 -18.88
CA VAL A 119 -8.17 -14.32 -18.00
C VAL A 119 -8.49 -14.61 -16.54
N LYS A 120 -7.47 -14.81 -15.71
CA LYS A 120 -7.66 -14.93 -14.25
C LYS A 120 -7.86 -13.55 -13.64
N ASP A 121 -8.92 -13.40 -12.86
CA ASP A 121 -9.21 -12.20 -12.08
C ASP A 121 -9.39 -12.54 -10.60
N VAL A 122 -8.84 -11.70 -9.73
CA VAL A 122 -9.02 -11.83 -8.28
C VAL A 122 -10.27 -11.07 -7.90
N LEU A 123 -11.35 -11.78 -7.55
CA LEU A 123 -12.64 -11.17 -7.23
C LEU A 123 -12.65 -10.54 -5.84
N GLY A 124 -11.88 -11.09 -4.91
CA GLY A 124 -11.80 -10.54 -3.56
C GLY A 124 -10.95 -11.37 -2.61
N MET A 125 -10.67 -10.77 -1.46
CA MET A 125 -9.87 -11.36 -0.39
C MET A 125 -10.46 -10.98 0.97
N TRP A 126 -10.63 -11.97 1.85
CA TRP A 126 -11.25 -11.79 3.16
C TRP A 126 -10.42 -12.46 4.25
N ALA A 127 -10.00 -11.70 5.24
CA ALA A 127 -9.31 -12.23 6.40
C ALA A 127 -10.34 -12.63 7.48
N ALA A 128 -10.29 -13.86 7.96
CA ALA A 128 -11.19 -14.38 9.00
C ALA A 128 -10.40 -14.84 10.22
N GLU A 129 -10.78 -14.36 11.40
CA GLU A 129 -10.17 -14.73 12.68
C GLU A 129 -10.44 -16.19 13.09
N THR A 130 -11.51 -16.79 12.57
CA THR A 130 -11.92 -18.17 12.84
C THR A 130 -12.51 -18.83 11.60
N GLU A 131 -12.25 -20.14 11.42
CA GLU A 131 -13.02 -20.99 10.52
C GLU A 131 -14.44 -21.11 11.10
N GLY A 132 -15.34 -20.25 10.64
CA GLY A 132 -16.74 -20.26 11.04
C GLY A 132 -17.63 -19.92 9.85
N ALA A 133 -18.57 -20.79 9.53
CA ALA A 133 -19.68 -20.42 8.66
C ALA A 133 -20.60 -19.48 9.45
N LYS A 134 -20.65 -18.20 9.10
CA LYS A 134 -21.76 -17.34 9.50
C LYS A 134 -22.98 -17.75 8.68
N PHE A 135 -23.81 -18.60 9.26
CA PHE A 135 -25.25 -18.66 8.99
C PHE A 135 -25.97 -18.03 10.17
#